data_AF-A0A6I1NPF8-F1
#
_entry.id   AF-A0A6I1NPF8-F1
#
_cell.length_a   1.000
_cell.length_b   1.000
_cell.length_c   1.000
_cell.angle_alpha   90.00
_cell.angle_beta   90.00
_cell.angle_gamma   90.00
#
_symmetry.space_group_name_H-M   'P 1'
#
loop_
_entity.id
_entity.type
_entity.pdbx_description
1 polymer ?
#
loop_
_entity_poly.entity_id
_entity_poly.type
_entity_poly.pdbx_seq_one_letter_code
_entity_poly.pdbx_strand_id
1 'polypeptide(L)'
;MSIIIFQILIAASIFITAQVGSRAQLLTSLAWTVFTLVVIYTTPLILLQLLTIWGSYWVFSSAQRQTDNGPSTLQAIINGRVGTVIDQLSTHQVVMRTLQPLRAAIYTEHLAVEKALERAQQQLHLNLRFAQGGPELQAQYEQSCAHFTRLLKPAPSASSPLVRLPDFDAIPPPENPQVAEILEQEIRTLREGRNQYLDMVRRTVCANAELKQLFERQLRERNAVEVWVKEFSPLQRIRAAL
;
A
#
# COMPACT_ATOMS: atom_id res chain seq x y z
N MET A 1 -22.44 -7.51 10.90
CA MET A 1 -23.54 -8.50 11.02
C MET A 1 -24.47 -8.49 9.81
N SER A 2 -24.98 -7.34 9.37
CA SER A 2 -25.92 -7.21 8.23
C SER A 2 -25.40 -7.72 6.87
N ILE A 3 -24.10 -7.55 6.59
CA ILE A 3 -23.50 -7.91 5.29
C ILE A 3 -23.47 -9.43 5.06
N ILE A 4 -23.15 -10.22 6.09
CA ILE A 4 -23.05 -11.69 5.99
C ILE A 4 -24.44 -12.30 5.76
N ILE A 5 -25.46 -11.80 6.47
CA ILE A 5 -26.85 -12.23 6.29
C ILE A 5 -27.31 -11.97 4.86
N PHE A 6 -26.97 -10.81 4.30
CA PHE A 6 -27.31 -10.44 2.93
C PHE A 6 -26.62 -11.33 1.88
N GLN A 7 -25.35 -11.69 2.09
CA GLN A 7 -24.63 -12.62 1.21
C GLN A 7 -25.20 -14.05 1.24
N ILE A 8 -25.58 -14.55 2.43
CA ILE A 8 -26.24 -15.86 2.57
C ILE A 8 -27.59 -15.87 1.85
N LEU A 9 -28.34 -14.77 1.92
CA LEU A 9 -29.66 -14.65 1.28
C LEU A 9 -29.57 -14.64 -0.25
N ILE A 10 -28.58 -13.92 -0.81
CA ILE A 10 -28.29 -13.96 -2.25
C ILE A 10 -27.89 -15.37 -2.68
N ALA A 11 -26.95 -16.00 -1.98
CA ALA A 11 -26.48 -17.35 -2.31
C ALA A 11 -27.61 -18.39 -2.26
N ALA A 12 -28.45 -18.35 -1.22
CA ALA A 12 -29.62 -19.22 -1.08
C ALA A 12 -30.64 -18.98 -2.20
N SER A 13 -30.89 -17.72 -2.59
CA SER A 13 -31.83 -17.42 -3.67
C SER A 13 -31.37 -17.92 -5.04
N ILE A 14 -30.06 -17.82 -5.34
CA ILE A 14 -29.48 -18.34 -6.58
C ILE A 14 -29.48 -19.87 -6.58
N PHE A 15 -29.24 -20.50 -5.42
CA PHE A 15 -29.28 -21.95 -5.28
C PHE A 15 -30.69 -22.52 -5.52
N ILE A 16 -31.72 -21.87 -4.97
CA ILE A 16 -33.12 -22.28 -5.17
C ILE A 16 -33.52 -22.14 -6.64
N THR A 17 -33.12 -21.06 -7.32
CA THR A 17 -33.50 -20.84 -8.73
C THR A 17 -32.68 -21.69 -9.71
N ALA A 18 -31.48 -22.14 -9.33
CA ALA A 18 -30.71 -23.12 -10.10
C ALA A 18 -31.43 -24.47 -10.24
N GLN A 19 -32.27 -24.86 -9.27
CA GLN A 19 -33.06 -26.10 -9.36
C GLN A 19 -34.26 -26.01 -10.31
N VAL A 20 -34.73 -24.80 -10.62
CA VAL A 20 -35.90 -24.56 -11.50
C VAL A 20 -35.52 -24.53 -12.98
N GLY A 21 -34.26 -24.21 -13.30
CA GLY A 21 -33.72 -24.29 -14.66
C GLY A 21 -32.71 -23.19 -14.98
N SER A 22 -31.82 -23.46 -15.95
CA SER A 22 -30.68 -22.60 -16.29
C SER A 22 -31.07 -21.18 -16.73
N ARG A 23 -32.25 -21.02 -17.34
CA ARG A 23 -32.78 -19.70 -17.74
C ARG A 23 -33.26 -18.88 -16.55
N ALA A 24 -33.85 -19.52 -15.55
CA ALA A 24 -34.31 -18.87 -14.32
C ALA A 24 -33.11 -18.37 -13.49
N GLN A 25 -32.06 -19.17 -13.39
CA GLN A 25 -30.83 -18.81 -12.69
C GLN A 25 -30.18 -17.55 -13.28
N LEU A 26 -30.14 -17.43 -14.61
CA LEU A 26 -29.55 -16.29 -15.29
C LEU A 26 -30.36 -15.01 -15.02
N LEU A 27 -31.69 -15.08 -15.10
CA LEU A 27 -32.57 -13.96 -14.78
C LEU A 27 -32.45 -13.52 -13.32
N THR A 28 -32.35 -14.46 -12.38
CA THR A 28 -32.15 -14.13 -10.95
C THR A 28 -30.79 -13.48 -10.70
N SER A 29 -29.73 -13.97 -11.34
CA SER A 29 -28.40 -13.36 -11.22
C SER A 29 -28.35 -11.94 -11.80
N LEU A 30 -29.04 -11.72 -12.93
CA LEU A 30 -29.14 -10.42 -13.57
C LEU A 30 -29.94 -9.44 -12.69
N ALA A 31 -31.07 -9.89 -12.13
CA ALA A 31 -31.90 -9.09 -11.24
C ALA A 31 -31.14 -8.65 -9.99
N TRP A 32 -30.38 -9.55 -9.36
CA TRP A 32 -29.54 -9.20 -8.22
C TRP A 32 -28.40 -8.26 -8.59
N THR A 33 -27.78 -8.45 -9.75
CA THR A 33 -26.72 -7.55 -10.24
C THR A 33 -27.26 -6.13 -10.39
N VAL A 34 -28.40 -5.96 -11.07
CA VAL A 34 -29.05 -4.65 -11.23
C VAL A 34 -29.46 -4.06 -9.88
N PHE A 35 -30.05 -4.87 -8.98
CA PHE A 35 -30.43 -4.42 -7.64
C PHE A 35 -29.22 -3.92 -6.84
N THR A 36 -28.11 -4.67 -6.83
CA THR A 36 -26.88 -4.27 -6.12
C THR A 36 -26.23 -3.02 -6.70
N LEU A 37 -26.32 -2.83 -8.03
CA LEU A 37 -25.81 -1.63 -8.71
C LEU A 37 -26.62 -0.37 -8.36
N VAL A 38 -27.93 -0.53 -8.12
CA VAL A 38 -28.83 0.58 -7.78
C VAL A 38 -28.79 0.93 -6.28
N VAL A 39 -28.59 -0.05 -5.40
CA VAL A 39 -28.79 0.12 -3.95
C VAL A 39 -27.51 0.49 -3.18
N ILE A 40 -26.31 0.28 -3.72
CA ILE A 40 -25.05 0.42 -2.94
C ILE A 40 -24.15 1.50 -3.52
N TYR A 41 -23.94 2.59 -2.78
CA TYR A 41 -23.02 3.70 -3.12
C TYR A 41 -21.56 3.44 -2.67
N THR A 42 -21.21 2.18 -2.36
CA THR A 42 -19.91 1.80 -1.78
C THR A 42 -19.18 0.83 -2.71
N THR A 43 -18.30 1.37 -3.54
CA THR A 43 -17.57 0.70 -4.64
C THR A 43 -16.86 -0.62 -4.27
N PRO A 44 -16.19 -0.79 -3.10
CA PRO A 44 -15.49 -2.05 -2.82
C PRO A 44 -16.42 -3.23 -2.50
N LEU A 45 -17.64 -2.98 -2.00
CA LEU A 45 -18.62 -4.04 -1.72
C LEU A 45 -19.27 -4.61 -2.98
N ILE A 46 -19.41 -3.78 -4.02
CA ILE A 46 -19.97 -4.20 -5.32
C ILE A 46 -19.08 -5.24 -6.00
N LEU A 47 -17.76 -5.06 -5.95
CA LEU A 47 -16.81 -6.01 -6.53
C LEU A 47 -16.88 -7.38 -5.83
N LEU A 48 -16.97 -7.38 -4.50
CA LEU A 48 -17.12 -8.61 -3.73
C LEU A 48 -18.44 -9.33 -4.05
N GLN A 49 -19.55 -8.58 -4.17
CA GLN A 49 -20.86 -9.16 -4.51
C GLN A 49 -20.92 -9.69 -5.94
N LEU A 50 -20.35 -8.97 -6.92
CA LEU A 50 -20.22 -9.44 -8.29
C LEU A 50 -19.40 -10.72 -8.37
N LEU A 51 -18.28 -10.79 -7.65
CA LEU A 51 -17.44 -11.98 -7.60
C LEU A 51 -18.19 -13.18 -7.00
N THR A 52 -18.98 -12.96 -5.95
CA THR A 52 -19.83 -14.02 -5.37
C THR A 52 -20.93 -14.47 -6.32
N ILE A 53 -21.62 -13.55 -7.00
CA ILE A 53 -22.71 -13.88 -7.94
C ILE A 53 -22.16 -14.65 -9.15
N TRP A 54 -21.10 -14.15 -9.78
CA TRP A 54 -20.51 -14.78 -10.95
C TRP A 54 -19.73 -16.05 -10.62
N GLY A 55 -19.05 -16.08 -9.47
CA GLY A 55 -18.41 -17.29 -8.96
C GLY A 55 -19.41 -18.41 -8.70
N SER A 56 -20.53 -18.10 -8.06
CA SER A 56 -21.61 -19.07 -7.84
C SER A 56 -22.24 -19.52 -9.16
N TYR A 57 -22.54 -18.58 -10.07
CA TYR A 57 -23.07 -18.91 -11.39
C TYR A 57 -22.13 -19.83 -12.18
N TRP A 58 -20.82 -19.57 -12.18
CA TRP A 58 -19.85 -20.40 -12.88
C TRP A 58 -19.76 -21.82 -12.31
N VAL A 59 -19.75 -21.96 -10.98
CA VAL A 59 -19.72 -23.27 -10.32
C VAL A 59 -21.01 -24.07 -10.57
N PHE A 60 -22.17 -23.44 -10.50
CA PHE A 60 -23.45 -24.14 -10.69
C PHE A 60 -23.78 -24.41 -12.16
N SER A 61 -23.46 -23.49 -13.07
CA SER A 61 -23.68 -23.69 -14.51
C SER A 61 -22.72 -24.74 -15.11
N SER A 62 -21.53 -24.92 -14.53
CA SER A 62 -20.63 -26.01 -14.89
C SER A 62 -21.13 -27.36 -14.39
N ALA A 63 -21.74 -27.43 -13.20
CA ALA A 63 -22.37 -28.66 -12.70
C ALA A 63 -23.57 -29.11 -13.56
N GLN A 64 -24.36 -28.17 -14.09
CA GLN A 64 -25.57 -28.47 -14.86
C GLN A 64 -25.30 -28.86 -16.34
N ARG A 65 -24.09 -28.61 -16.86
CA ARG A 65 -23.65 -29.08 -18.19
C ARG A 65 -23.05 -30.49 -18.17
N GLN A 66 -22.94 -31.13 -17.01
CA GLN A 66 -22.21 -32.38 -16.80
C GLN A 66 -23.10 -33.61 -16.61
N THR A 67 -24.42 -33.48 -16.63
CA THR A 67 -25.31 -34.64 -16.63
C THR A 67 -25.15 -35.55 -17.86
N ASP A 68 -24.43 -35.10 -18.90
CA ASP A 68 -24.22 -35.87 -20.12
C ASP A 68 -22.80 -36.49 -20.27
N ASN A 69 -21.82 -36.16 -19.42
CA ASN A 69 -20.46 -36.73 -19.52
C ASN A 69 -19.80 -36.91 -18.15
N GLY A 70 -19.78 -38.15 -17.64
CA GLY A 70 -18.86 -38.74 -16.64
C GLY A 70 -18.29 -37.86 -15.50
N PRO A 71 -18.65 -38.09 -14.22
CA PRO A 71 -18.23 -37.26 -13.08
C PRO A 71 -16.72 -37.27 -12.76
N SER A 72 -15.93 -38.22 -13.27
CA SER A 72 -14.50 -38.39 -12.92
C SER A 72 -13.56 -37.38 -13.58
N THR A 73 -13.81 -36.96 -14.82
CA THR A 73 -12.90 -36.07 -15.57
C THR A 73 -12.95 -34.64 -15.03
N LEU A 74 -14.12 -34.21 -14.57
CA LEU A 74 -14.34 -32.83 -14.13
C LEU A 74 -13.87 -32.61 -12.72
N GLN A 75 -14.01 -33.61 -11.86
CA GLN A 75 -13.40 -33.60 -10.53
C GLN A 75 -11.88 -33.53 -10.63
N ALA A 76 -11.26 -34.23 -11.60
CA ALA A 76 -9.82 -34.13 -11.85
C ALA A 76 -9.39 -32.72 -12.34
N ILE A 77 -10.15 -32.11 -13.25
CA ILE A 77 -9.86 -30.74 -13.73
C ILE A 77 -10.05 -29.70 -12.61
N ILE A 78 -11.10 -29.83 -11.81
CA ILE A 78 -11.37 -28.93 -10.68
C ILE A 78 -10.26 -29.08 -9.64
N ASN A 79 -9.91 -30.31 -9.25
CA ASN A 79 -8.84 -30.55 -8.29
C ASN A 79 -7.48 -30.02 -8.80
N GLY A 80 -7.19 -30.18 -10.09
CA GLY A 80 -5.98 -29.62 -10.71
C GLY A 80 -5.94 -28.10 -10.65
N ARG A 81 -7.03 -27.41 -11.02
CA ARG A 81 -7.10 -25.94 -10.99
C ARG A 81 -7.08 -25.39 -9.57
N VAL A 82 -7.82 -26.00 -8.65
CA VAL A 82 -7.82 -25.62 -7.24
C VAL A 82 -6.41 -25.78 -6.66
N GLY A 83 -5.71 -26.87 -6.98
CA GLY A 83 -4.31 -27.05 -6.63
C GLY A 83 -3.43 -25.89 -7.11
N THR A 84 -3.50 -25.54 -8.40
CA THR A 84 -2.70 -24.43 -8.94
C THR A 84 -2.98 -23.08 -8.27
N VAL A 85 -4.23 -22.81 -7.89
CA VAL A 85 -4.59 -21.56 -7.20
C VAL A 85 -4.07 -21.55 -5.77
N ILE A 86 -4.14 -22.69 -5.07
CA ILE A 86 -3.58 -22.84 -3.72
C ILE A 86 -2.05 -22.66 -3.76
N ASP A 87 -1.38 -23.22 -4.77
CA ASP A 87 0.07 -23.09 -4.95
C ASP A 87 0.48 -21.64 -5.27
N GLN A 88 -0.30 -20.95 -6.11
CA GLN A 88 -0.10 -19.52 -6.39
C GLN A 88 -0.34 -18.65 -5.16
N LEU A 89 -1.39 -18.93 -4.39
CA LEU A 89 -1.71 -18.17 -3.19
C LEU A 89 -0.67 -18.36 -2.10
N SER A 90 -0.21 -19.59 -1.88
CA SER A 90 0.86 -19.88 -0.92
C SER A 90 2.17 -19.22 -1.33
N THR A 91 2.53 -19.28 -2.62
CA THR A 91 3.69 -18.56 -3.18
C THR A 91 3.59 -17.06 -2.91
N HIS A 92 2.45 -16.45 -3.20
CA HIS A 92 2.23 -15.02 -2.98
C HIS A 92 2.31 -14.64 -1.49
N GLN A 93 1.74 -15.45 -0.60
CA GLN A 93 1.82 -15.24 0.84
C GLN A 93 3.25 -15.29 1.36
N VAL A 94 4.06 -16.24 0.87
CA VAL A 94 5.48 -16.34 1.22
C VAL A 94 6.22 -15.07 0.77
N VAL A 95 6.05 -14.64 -0.48
CA VAL A 95 6.67 -13.41 -0.99
C VAL A 95 6.27 -12.19 -0.15
N MET A 96 4.98 -12.03 0.12
CA MET A 96 4.48 -10.88 0.91
C MET A 96 5.04 -10.86 2.33
N ARG A 97 5.08 -12.02 2.99
CA ARG A 97 5.64 -12.14 4.34
C ARG A 97 7.13 -11.83 4.36
N THR A 98 7.88 -12.31 3.38
CA THR A 98 9.32 -12.08 3.25
C THR A 98 9.63 -10.60 2.98
N LEU A 99 8.80 -9.91 2.18
CA LEU A 99 8.99 -8.49 1.85
C LEU A 99 8.45 -7.52 2.91
N GLN A 100 7.63 -7.97 3.85
CA GLN A 100 6.98 -7.10 4.82
C GLN A 100 7.96 -6.22 5.61
N PRO A 101 9.09 -6.73 6.15
CA PRO A 101 10.06 -5.89 6.86
C PRO A 101 10.69 -4.81 5.96
N LEU A 102 11.00 -5.17 4.71
CA LEU A 102 11.58 -4.24 3.74
C LEU A 102 10.58 -3.13 3.37
N ARG A 103 9.32 -3.49 3.09
CA ARG A 103 8.25 -2.53 2.81
C ARG A 103 8.00 -1.60 3.99
N ALA A 104 8.03 -2.12 5.21
CA ALA A 104 7.92 -1.30 6.42
C ALA A 104 9.09 -0.32 6.54
N ALA A 105 10.33 -0.77 6.31
CA ALA A 105 11.51 0.10 6.33
C ALA A 105 11.42 1.23 5.29
N ILE A 106 11.08 0.92 4.04
CA ILE A 106 10.88 1.91 2.97
C ILE A 106 9.78 2.90 3.35
N TYR A 107 8.65 2.42 3.88
CA TYR A 107 7.57 3.30 4.33
C TYR A 107 8.02 4.24 5.46
N THR A 108 8.76 3.74 6.45
CA THR A 108 9.29 4.58 7.53
C THR A 108 10.29 5.63 7.04
N GLU A 109 11.12 5.28 6.06
CA GLU A 109 12.04 6.21 5.41
C GLU A 109 11.28 7.31 4.66
N HIS A 110 10.30 6.91 3.82
CA HIS A 110 9.45 7.86 3.09
C HIS A 110 8.74 8.82 4.02
N LEU A 111 8.11 8.31 5.08
CA LEU A 111 7.41 9.14 6.05
C LEU A 111 8.35 10.11 6.77
N ALA A 112 9.57 9.67 7.11
CA ALA A 112 10.57 10.54 7.74
C ALA A 112 11.02 11.66 6.80
N VAL A 113 11.28 11.33 5.54
CA VAL A 113 11.67 12.28 4.49
C VAL A 113 10.54 13.27 4.20
N GLU A 114 9.32 12.79 4.01
CA GLU A 114 8.14 13.62 3.77
C GLU A 114 7.91 14.61 4.91
N LYS A 115 7.93 14.13 6.17
CA LYS A 115 7.74 14.99 7.33
C LYS A 115 8.87 16.00 7.51
N ALA A 116 10.10 15.67 7.13
CA ALA A 116 11.20 16.63 7.12
C ALA A 116 11.00 17.70 6.04
N LEU A 117 10.53 17.32 4.85
CA LEU A 117 10.24 18.22 3.74
C LEU A 117 9.10 19.18 4.07
N GLU A 118 7.98 18.66 4.57
CA GLU A 118 6.82 19.47 5.00
C GLU A 118 7.24 20.54 6.02
N ARG A 119 8.00 20.15 7.06
CA ARG A 119 8.49 21.10 8.08
C ARG A 119 9.44 22.14 7.52
N ALA A 120 10.34 21.73 6.63
CA ALA A 120 11.26 22.66 5.99
C ALA A 120 10.52 23.68 5.12
N GLN A 121 9.50 23.26 4.37
CA GLN A 121 8.63 24.14 3.58
C GLN A 121 7.82 25.09 4.47
N GLN A 122 7.25 24.59 5.57
CA GLN A 122 6.53 25.42 6.55
C GLN A 122 7.46 26.48 7.16
N GLN A 123 8.66 26.09 7.57
CA GLN A 123 9.65 27.02 8.13
C GLN A 123 10.08 28.07 7.10
N LEU A 124 10.30 27.66 5.84
CA LEU A 124 10.63 28.58 4.76
C LEU A 124 9.50 29.61 4.55
N HIS A 125 8.25 29.16 4.53
CA HIS A 125 7.10 30.04 4.40
C HIS A 125 6.98 31.03 5.58
N LEU A 126 7.25 30.57 6.80
CA LEU A 126 7.29 31.45 7.99
C LEU A 126 8.41 32.48 7.88
N ASN A 127 9.62 32.08 7.48
CA ASN A 127 10.75 32.98 7.29
C ASN A 127 10.43 34.08 6.25
N LEU A 128 9.81 33.70 5.14
CA LEU A 128 9.36 34.67 4.12
C LEU A 128 8.31 35.64 4.66
N ARG A 129 7.36 35.16 5.48
CA ARG A 129 6.39 36.04 6.14
C ARG A 129 7.04 36.98 7.14
N PHE A 130 8.02 36.53 7.92
CA PHE A 130 8.75 37.40 8.85
C PHE A 130 9.57 38.46 8.12
N ALA A 131 10.20 38.11 7.00
CA ALA A 131 10.90 39.08 6.16
C ALA A 131 9.97 40.18 5.63
N GLN A 132 8.69 39.86 5.38
CA GLN A 132 7.67 40.82 4.92
C GLN A 132 7.01 41.61 6.06
N GLY A 133 6.75 40.97 7.20
CA GLY A 133 6.01 41.54 8.32
C GLY A 133 6.85 42.29 9.35
N GLY A 134 8.18 42.21 9.25
CA GLY A 134 9.10 42.88 10.17
C GLY A 134 9.25 42.17 11.53
N PRO A 135 10.07 42.74 12.44
CA PRO A 135 10.45 42.09 13.70
C PRO A 135 9.29 41.96 14.71
N GLU A 136 8.27 42.81 14.63
CA GLU A 136 7.10 42.76 15.52
C GLU A 136 6.29 41.46 15.34
N LEU A 137 6.08 41.04 14.08
CA LEU A 137 5.38 39.80 13.77
C LEU A 137 6.12 38.56 14.30
N GLN A 138 7.45 38.58 14.21
CA GLN A 138 8.30 37.52 14.74
C GLN A 138 8.18 37.44 16.27
N ALA A 139 8.26 38.59 16.97
CA ALA A 139 8.12 38.62 18.43
C ALA A 139 6.75 38.11 18.89
N GLN A 140 5.66 38.48 18.20
CA GLN A 140 4.32 38.00 18.50
C GLN A 140 4.17 36.49 18.28
N TYR A 141 4.78 35.95 17.22
CA TYR A 141 4.80 34.52 16.94
C TYR A 141 5.56 33.74 18.03
N GLU A 142 6.75 34.22 18.42
CA GLU A 142 7.56 33.61 19.48
C GLU A 142 6.83 33.62 20.83
N GLN A 143 6.18 34.74 21.17
CA GLN A 143 5.35 34.85 22.38
C GLN A 143 4.19 33.84 22.37
N SER A 144 3.53 33.68 21.22
CA SER A 144 2.43 32.73 21.05
C SER A 144 2.92 31.28 21.17
N CYS A 145 4.06 30.95 20.54
CA CYS A 145 4.67 29.62 20.64
C CYS A 145 5.07 29.28 22.07
N ALA A 146 5.67 30.23 22.80
CA ALA A 146 6.02 30.05 24.20
C ALA A 146 4.78 29.82 25.08
N HIS A 147 3.69 30.55 24.80
CA HIS A 147 2.42 30.35 25.49
C HIS A 147 1.85 28.94 25.27
N PHE A 148 1.76 28.49 24.02
CA PHE A 148 1.25 27.14 23.71
C PHE A 148 2.16 26.03 24.21
N THR A 149 3.48 26.19 24.16
CA THR A 149 4.43 25.20 24.70
C THR A 149 4.31 25.06 26.22
N ARG A 150 3.91 26.11 26.94
CA ARG A 150 3.62 26.02 28.38
C ARG A 150 2.32 25.27 28.67
N LEU A 151 1.29 25.45 27.84
CA LEU A 151 -0.01 24.80 28.01
C LEU A 151 0.04 23.32 27.63
N LEU A 152 0.71 23.01 26.53
CA LEU A 152 0.96 21.65 26.10
C LEU A 152 2.12 21.11 26.94
N LYS A 153 1.81 20.45 28.07
CA LYS A 153 2.81 19.66 28.80
C LYS A 153 3.54 18.79 27.77
N PRO A 154 4.85 18.98 27.56
CA PRO A 154 5.56 18.17 26.59
C PRO A 154 5.40 16.73 27.04
N ALA A 155 4.76 15.91 26.20
CA ALA A 155 4.77 14.47 26.41
C ALA A 155 6.25 14.08 26.57
N PRO A 156 6.59 13.18 27.51
CA PRO A 156 7.96 12.70 27.66
C PRO A 156 8.44 12.33 26.25
N SER A 157 9.47 13.04 25.79
CA SER A 157 9.91 13.02 24.40
C SER A 157 10.22 11.58 24.05
N ALA A 158 9.26 10.89 23.43
CA ALA A 158 9.45 9.53 23.00
C ALA A 158 10.56 9.63 21.97
N SER A 159 11.73 9.09 22.31
CA SER A 159 12.89 9.03 21.43
C SER A 159 12.40 8.61 20.06
N SER A 160 12.46 9.52 19.08
CA SER A 160 11.96 9.22 17.74
C SER A 160 12.71 7.97 17.26
N PRO A 161 11.99 6.91 16.86
CA PRO A 161 12.63 5.66 16.48
C PRO A 161 13.66 5.95 15.39
N LEU A 162 14.87 5.41 15.55
CA LEU A 162 15.95 5.56 14.59
C LEU A 162 15.45 5.04 13.24
N VAL A 163 15.45 5.90 12.22
CA VAL A 163 15.08 5.51 10.85
C VAL A 163 16.21 4.65 10.31
N ARG A 164 15.99 3.33 10.25
CA ARG A 164 16.95 2.40 9.65
C ARG A 164 16.77 2.37 8.16
N LEU A 165 17.88 2.38 7.43
CA LEU A 165 17.89 2.21 5.98
C LEU A 165 17.35 0.83 5.61
N PRO A 166 16.53 0.73 4.55
CA PRO A 166 16.11 -0.56 4.01
C PRO A 166 17.33 -1.37 3.57
N ASP A 167 17.51 -2.56 4.14
CA ASP A 167 18.54 -3.50 3.73
C ASP A 167 17.94 -4.50 2.73
N PHE A 168 18.22 -4.28 1.46
CA PHE A 168 17.72 -5.13 0.38
C PHE A 168 18.48 -6.48 0.29
N ASP A 169 19.68 -6.55 0.86
CA ASP A 169 20.55 -7.72 0.78
C ASP A 169 20.38 -8.65 1.99
N ALA A 170 19.72 -8.17 3.06
CA ALA A 170 19.37 -8.97 4.23
C ALA A 170 18.26 -10.02 3.99
N ILE A 171 17.64 -10.03 2.81
CA ILE A 171 16.55 -10.97 2.50
C ILE A 171 17.17 -12.32 2.10
N PRO A 172 16.95 -13.40 2.87
CA PRO A 172 17.51 -14.71 2.54
C PRO A 172 16.88 -15.24 1.25
N PRO A 173 17.67 -15.88 0.37
CA PRO A 173 17.15 -16.49 -0.85
C PRO A 173 16.18 -17.64 -0.48
N PRO A 174 14.99 -17.71 -1.11
CA PRO A 174 14.04 -18.77 -0.85
C PRO A 174 14.50 -20.10 -1.48
N GLU A 175 14.11 -21.22 -0.88
CA GLU A 175 14.47 -22.57 -1.36
C GLU A 175 13.87 -22.89 -2.74
N ASN A 176 12.70 -22.32 -3.04
CA ASN A 176 12.00 -22.55 -4.30
C ASN A 176 12.46 -21.51 -5.36
N PRO A 177 12.99 -21.95 -6.53
CA PRO A 177 13.49 -21.05 -7.57
C PRO A 177 12.42 -20.13 -8.17
N GLN A 178 11.16 -20.58 -8.26
CA GLN A 178 10.07 -19.73 -8.75
C GLN A 178 9.75 -18.61 -7.77
N VAL A 179 9.80 -18.89 -6.46
CA VAL A 179 9.62 -17.87 -5.42
C VAL A 179 10.79 -16.89 -5.46
N ALA A 180 12.02 -17.37 -5.72
CA ALA A 180 13.20 -16.53 -5.83
C ALA A 180 13.08 -15.51 -6.96
N GLU A 181 12.63 -15.94 -8.14
CA GLU A 181 12.44 -15.05 -9.29
C GLU A 181 11.39 -13.96 -9.02
N ILE A 182 10.22 -14.35 -8.48
CA ILE A 182 9.16 -13.40 -8.12
C ILE A 182 9.65 -12.41 -7.05
N LEU A 183 10.37 -12.92 -6.04
CA LEU A 183 10.91 -12.10 -4.96
C LEU A 183 11.94 -11.09 -5.47
N GLU A 184 12.85 -11.51 -6.36
CA GLU A 184 13.85 -10.63 -6.95
C GLU A 184 13.20 -9.52 -7.80
N GLN A 185 12.18 -9.88 -8.59
CA GLN A 185 11.41 -8.91 -9.37
C GLN A 185 10.74 -7.87 -8.47
N GLU A 186 10.08 -8.29 -7.39
CA GLU A 186 9.44 -7.39 -6.44
C GLU A 186 10.45 -6.51 -5.69
N ILE A 187 11.60 -7.06 -5.29
CA ILE A 187 12.70 -6.31 -4.69
C ILE A 187 13.19 -5.21 -5.65
N ARG A 188 13.34 -5.53 -6.92
CA ARG A 188 13.74 -4.57 -7.97
C ARG A 188 12.71 -3.45 -8.10
N THR A 189 11.42 -3.79 -8.18
CA THR A 189 10.33 -2.79 -8.24
C THR A 189 10.30 -1.89 -7.00
N LEU A 190 10.47 -2.45 -5.79
CA LEU A 190 10.54 -1.65 -4.56
C LEU A 190 11.75 -0.71 -4.55
N ARG A 191 12.92 -1.19 -5.00
CA ARG A 191 14.14 -0.39 -5.11
C ARG A 191 13.97 0.76 -6.10
N GLU A 192 13.41 0.49 -7.27
CA GLU A 192 13.13 1.51 -8.29
C GLU A 192 12.14 2.56 -7.76
N GLY A 193 11.04 2.13 -7.13
CA GLY A 193 10.05 3.05 -6.55
C GLY A 193 10.63 3.95 -5.46
N ARG A 194 11.45 3.39 -4.56
CA ARG A 194 12.19 4.15 -3.54
C ARG A 194 13.11 5.18 -4.20
N ASN A 195 13.93 4.77 -5.16
CA ASN A 195 14.90 5.65 -5.81
C ASN A 195 14.21 6.80 -6.57
N GLN A 196 13.12 6.50 -7.28
CA GLN A 196 12.31 7.52 -7.96
C GLN A 196 11.75 8.56 -6.98
N TYR A 197 11.22 8.11 -5.84
CA TYR A 197 10.73 9.02 -4.78
C TYR A 197 11.85 9.91 -4.23
N LEU A 198 12.99 9.31 -3.88
CA LEU A 198 14.15 10.06 -3.35
C LEU A 198 14.70 11.07 -4.36
N ASP A 199 14.75 10.71 -5.65
CA ASP A 199 15.16 11.62 -6.73
C ASP A 199 14.17 12.78 -6.92
N MET A 200 12.86 12.52 -6.81
CA MET A 200 11.85 13.57 -6.84
C MET A 200 12.06 14.56 -5.68
N VAL A 201 12.20 14.08 -4.45
CA VAL A 201 12.46 14.92 -3.27
C VAL A 201 13.74 15.73 -3.46
N ARG A 202 14.80 15.10 -3.98
CA ARG A 202 16.06 15.77 -4.28
C ARG A 202 15.88 16.93 -5.24
N ARG A 203 15.18 16.73 -6.37
CA ARG A 203 14.94 17.81 -7.35
C ARG A 203 14.23 18.99 -6.72
N THR A 204 13.18 18.72 -5.93
CA THR A 204 12.43 19.74 -5.19
C THR A 204 13.32 20.52 -4.22
N VAL A 205 14.13 19.81 -3.43
CA VAL A 205 15.00 20.42 -2.42
C VAL A 205 16.17 21.18 -3.08
N CYS A 206 16.76 20.66 -4.15
CA CYS A 206 17.86 21.31 -4.86
C CYS A 206 17.44 22.54 -5.66
N ALA A 207 16.15 22.67 -6.01
CA ALA A 207 15.63 23.87 -6.68
C ALA A 207 15.68 25.13 -5.80
N ASN A 208 15.79 25.00 -4.47
CA ASN A 208 15.86 26.12 -3.54
C ASN A 208 16.93 25.89 -2.45
N ALA A 209 17.98 26.71 -2.45
CA ALA A 209 19.11 26.58 -1.53
C ALA A 209 18.73 26.74 -0.05
N GLU A 210 17.76 27.61 0.27
CA GLU A 210 17.28 27.79 1.64
C GLU A 210 16.46 26.58 2.10
N LEU A 211 15.59 26.06 1.22
CA LEU A 211 14.82 24.85 1.50
C LEU A 211 15.76 23.66 1.78
N LYS A 212 16.86 23.54 1.01
CA LYS A 212 17.89 22.52 1.23
C LYS A 212 18.48 22.57 2.63
N GLN A 213 18.88 23.75 3.10
CA GLN A 213 19.46 23.89 4.43
C GLN A 213 18.47 23.56 5.54
N LEU A 214 17.21 24.01 5.40
CA LEU A 214 16.15 23.71 6.36
C LEU A 214 15.81 22.23 6.39
N PHE A 215 15.74 21.60 5.22
CA PHE A 215 15.46 20.18 5.07
C PHE A 215 16.56 19.30 5.68
N GLU A 216 17.84 19.60 5.42
CA GLU A 216 18.97 18.89 6.03
C GLU A 216 18.98 19.02 7.56
N ARG A 217 18.58 20.19 8.09
CA ARG A 217 18.41 20.39 9.54
C ARG A 217 17.29 19.51 10.10
N GLN A 218 16.13 19.49 9.43
CA GLN A 218 14.99 18.68 9.85
C GLN A 218 15.27 17.16 9.78
N LEU A 219 16.07 16.71 8.82
CA LEU A 219 16.53 15.32 8.77
C LEU A 219 17.50 14.97 9.92
N ARG A 220 18.39 15.90 10.31
CA ARG A 220 19.30 15.73 11.46
C ARG A 220 18.55 15.56 12.77
N GLU A 221 17.54 16.40 13.00
CA GLU A 221 16.70 16.33 14.20
C GLU A 221 15.97 14.98 14.32
N ARG A 222 15.74 14.28 13.20
CA ARG A 222 15.07 12.98 13.16
C ARG A 222 16.01 11.79 13.11
N ASN A 223 17.33 11.99 13.22
CA ASN A 223 18.34 10.95 13.02
C ASN A 223 18.20 10.21 11.65
N ALA A 224 17.64 10.88 10.64
CA ALA A 224 17.47 10.35 9.29
C ALA A 224 18.62 10.79 8.35
N VAL A 225 19.72 11.26 8.93
CA VAL A 225 20.88 11.80 8.20
C VAL A 225 21.56 10.73 7.35
N GLU A 226 21.62 9.50 7.84
CA GLU A 226 22.28 8.40 7.12
C GLU A 226 21.62 8.14 5.77
N VAL A 227 20.30 8.27 5.69
CA VAL A 227 19.54 8.18 4.44
C VAL A 227 20.03 9.22 3.45
N TRP A 228 20.18 10.46 3.91
CA TRP A 228 20.54 11.56 3.02
C TRP A 228 22.03 11.52 2.63
N VAL A 229 22.92 11.20 3.58
CA VAL A 229 24.36 11.20 3.32
C VAL A 229 24.76 10.05 2.40
N LYS A 230 24.21 8.85 2.58
CA LYS A 230 24.57 7.72 1.69
C LYS A 230 24.11 7.96 0.26
N GLU A 231 22.86 8.37 0.06
CA GLU A 231 22.26 8.49 -1.29
C GLU A 231 22.64 9.79 -2.02
N PHE A 232 22.91 10.87 -1.29
CA PHE A 232 23.13 12.19 -1.87
C PHE A 232 24.56 12.71 -1.78
N SER A 233 25.47 11.99 -1.11
CA SER A 233 26.88 12.35 -1.18
C SER A 233 27.41 12.14 -2.60
N PRO A 234 27.99 13.18 -3.25
CA PRO A 234 28.48 13.09 -4.63
C PRO A 234 29.54 12.00 -4.83
N LEU A 235 30.19 11.56 -3.75
CA LEU A 235 31.20 10.50 -3.76
C LEU A 235 30.64 9.11 -4.10
N GLN A 236 29.35 8.82 -3.83
CA GLN A 236 28.78 7.52 -4.20
C GLN A 236 28.46 7.41 -5.70
N ARG A 237 28.15 8.53 -6.38
CA ARG A 237 27.93 8.52 -7.84
C ARG A 237 29.19 8.14 -8.62
N ILE A 238 30.36 8.51 -8.12
CA ILE A 238 31.64 8.13 -8.73
C ILE A 238 31.90 6.64 -8.55
N ARG A 239 31.45 6.06 -7.42
CA ARG A 239 31.64 4.64 -7.10
C ARG A 239 30.63 3.70 -7.78
N ALA A 240 29.47 4.20 -8.18
CA ALA A 240 28.48 3.44 -8.96
C ALA A 240 28.68 3.55 -10.48
N ALA A 241 29.52 4.48 -10.94
CA ALA A 241 29.88 4.68 -12.35
C ALA A 241 31.23 4.06 -12.74
N LEU A 242 31.96 3.50 -11.75
CA LEU A 242 33.18 2.71 -11.90
C LEU A 242 32.86 1.23 -11.65
#